data_AF-A0A1F5UF78-F1
#
_entry.id   AF-A0A1F5UF78-F1
#
_cell.length_a   1.000
_cell.length_b   1.000
_cell.length_c   1.000
_cell.angle_alpha   90.00
_cell.angle_beta   90.00
_cell.angle_gamma   90.00
#
_symmetry.space_group_name_H-M   'P 1'
#
loop_
_entity.id
_entity.type
_entity.pdbx_description
1 polymer ?
#
loop_
_entity_poly.entity_id
_entity_poly.type
_entity_poly.pdbx_seq_one_letter_code
_entity_poly.pdbx_strand_id
1 'polypeptide(L)'
;MFISALAEPALLISLFAASMQAGGSGVNSLLLSGGVFKVSLLCAGLGFYFVMLAETSRVPVDNQETHLELTMIHEAMILEYSGKSLAMIELGGYIKQLVLISLLANVFIPGGGWYLYILKVSAILIITALLEVSMAKMRLFRAVDFLIFSFILSFAAVIAVVMGV
;
A
#
# COMPACT_ATOMS: atom_id res chain seq x y z
N MET A 1 -12.79 -9.61 -2.96
CA MET A 1 -13.36 -9.38 -1.61
C MET A 1 -12.54 -10.02 -0.48
N PHE A 2 -12.11 -11.28 -0.57
CA PHE A 2 -11.34 -11.94 0.51
C PHE A 2 -10.04 -11.21 0.89
N ILE A 3 -9.18 -10.88 -0.09
CA ILE A 3 -7.92 -10.16 0.15
C ILE A 3 -8.18 -8.75 0.70
N SER A 4 -9.16 -8.05 0.13
CA SER A 4 -9.47 -6.68 0.55
C SER A 4 -10.00 -6.60 1.98
N ALA A 5 -10.84 -7.55 2.40
CA ALA A 5 -11.34 -7.63 3.79
C ALA A 5 -10.20 -7.85 4.82
N LEU A 6 -9.11 -8.50 4.42
CA LEU A 6 -7.92 -8.68 5.27
C LEU A 6 -6.96 -7.50 5.21
N ALA A 7 -6.91 -6.79 4.08
CA ALA A 7 -6.02 -5.66 3.87
C ALA A 7 -6.52 -4.37 4.54
N GLU A 8 -7.84 -4.15 4.54
CA GLU A 8 -8.48 -2.97 5.13
C GLU A 8 -8.12 -2.72 6.61
N PRO A 9 -8.16 -3.70 7.54
CA PRO A 9 -7.78 -3.45 8.93
C PRO A 9 -6.31 -3.06 9.08
N ALA A 10 -5.40 -3.65 8.29
CA ALA A 10 -3.98 -3.27 8.31
C ALA A 10 -3.78 -1.84 7.79
N LEU A 11 -4.51 -1.44 6.74
CA LEU A 11 -4.51 -0.08 6.22
C LEU A 11 -4.93 0.93 7.29
N LEU A 12 -6.04 0.68 7.97
CA LEU A 12 -6.58 1.58 8.99
C LEU A 12 -5.63 1.74 10.18
N ILE A 13 -5.00 0.66 10.64
CA ILE A 13 -4.08 0.71 11.77
C ILE A 13 -2.79 1.47 11.41
N SER A 14 -2.27 1.30 10.19
CA SER A 14 -1.08 2.04 9.75
C SER A 14 -1.33 3.56 9.66
N LEU A 15 -2.50 3.97 9.16
CA LEU A 15 -2.91 5.38 9.15
C LEU A 15 -3.20 5.90 10.56
N PHE A 16 -3.77 5.06 11.42
CA PHE A 16 -4.00 5.41 12.83
C PHE A 16 -2.68 5.71 13.55
N ALA A 17 -1.66 4.84 13.39
CA ALA A 17 -0.32 5.07 13.93
C ALA A 17 0.26 6.43 13.47
N ALA A 18 0.13 6.76 12.18
CA ALA A 18 0.57 8.04 11.64
C ALA A 18 -0.18 9.23 12.26
N SER A 19 -1.51 9.13 12.41
CA SER A 19 -2.33 10.19 13.00
C SER A 19 -2.05 10.44 14.48
N MET A 20 -1.79 9.37 15.26
CA MET A 20 -1.38 9.49 16.66
C MET A 20 -0.06 10.26 16.78
N GLN A 21 0.88 9.99 15.88
CA GLN A 21 2.17 10.68 15.87
C GLN A 21 2.05 12.15 15.46
N ALA A 22 1.14 12.47 14.53
CA ALA A 22 0.86 13.84 14.10
C ALA A 22 0.03 14.66 15.11
N GLY A 23 -0.59 14.01 16.10
CA GLY A 23 -1.46 14.67 17.08
C GLY A 23 -2.81 15.14 16.52
N GLY A 24 -3.21 14.64 15.34
CA GLY A 24 -4.44 15.05 14.67
C GLY A 24 -4.78 14.20 13.44
N SER A 25 -6.07 14.16 13.08
CA SER A 25 -6.59 13.40 11.92
C SER A 25 -6.61 14.21 10.61
N GLY A 26 -6.24 15.49 10.65
CA GLY A 26 -6.20 16.34 9.47
C GLY A 26 -5.08 15.92 8.51
N VAL A 27 -5.36 15.96 7.21
CA VAL A 27 -4.34 15.72 6.17
C VAL A 27 -3.16 16.71 6.34
N ASN A 28 -3.46 17.96 6.68
CA ASN A 28 -2.43 18.97 6.94
C ASN A 28 -1.59 18.66 8.18
N SER A 29 -2.18 18.13 9.26
CA SER A 29 -1.40 17.74 10.45
C SER A 29 -0.48 16.56 10.16
N LEU A 30 -0.93 15.61 9.34
CA LEU A 30 -0.11 14.48 8.88
C LEU A 30 1.08 14.92 8.01
N LEU A 31 0.88 15.94 7.16
CA LEU A 31 1.92 16.50 6.30
C LEU A 31 2.97 17.34 7.07
N LEU A 32 2.57 17.97 8.17
CA LEU A 32 3.40 18.92 8.94
C LEU A 32 4.24 18.26 10.05
N SER A 33 3.97 17.00 10.42
CA SER A 33 4.71 16.28 11.47
C SER A 33 6.10 15.76 11.03
N GLY A 34 6.45 15.95 9.75
CA GLY A 34 7.62 15.36 9.07
C GLY A 34 9.00 15.92 9.45
N GLY A 35 9.26 16.22 10.72
CA GLY A 35 10.58 16.68 11.16
C GLY A 35 11.60 15.56 11.42
N VAL A 36 11.15 14.36 11.81
CA VAL A 36 12.05 13.29 12.30
C VAL A 36 11.55 11.91 11.86
N PHE A 37 12.43 11.11 11.25
CA PHE A 37 12.18 9.69 11.02
C PHE A 37 12.14 8.95 12.37
N LYS A 38 10.96 8.48 12.77
CA LYS A 38 10.79 7.62 13.94
C LYS A 38 10.65 6.16 13.50
N VAL A 39 11.04 5.23 14.36
CA VAL A 39 10.94 3.79 14.10
C VAL A 39 9.47 3.40 13.94
N SER A 40 8.58 4.00 14.72
CA SER A 40 7.13 3.86 14.56
C SER A 40 6.64 4.18 13.16
N LEU A 41 7.10 5.28 12.55
CA LEU A 41 6.65 5.72 11.22
C LEU A 41 7.17 4.78 10.12
N LEU A 42 8.38 4.24 10.28
CA LEU A 42 8.94 3.23 9.38
C LEU A 42 8.13 1.92 9.42
N CYS A 43 7.81 1.42 10.61
CA CYS A 43 6.99 0.21 10.74
C CYS A 43 5.59 0.40 10.12
N ALA A 44 4.95 1.54 10.37
CA ALA A 44 3.64 1.85 9.80
C ALA A 44 3.72 2.00 8.27
N GLY A 45 4.75 2.67 7.76
CA GLY A 45 4.96 2.85 6.32
C GLY A 45 5.22 1.54 5.58
N LEU A 46 5.99 0.62 6.19
CA LEU A 46 6.20 -0.72 5.66
C LEU A 46 4.91 -1.56 5.68
N GLY A 47 4.12 -1.47 6.77
CA GLY A 47 2.81 -2.11 6.84
C GLY A 47 1.89 -1.63 5.72
N PHE A 48 1.79 -0.30 5.55
CA PHE A 48 1.02 0.33 4.48
C PHE A 48 1.53 -0.08 3.09
N TYR A 49 2.86 -0.19 2.90
CA TYR A 49 3.46 -0.62 1.63
C TYR A 49 3.02 -2.03 1.24
N PHE A 50 3.04 -2.98 2.18
CA PHE A 50 2.59 -4.35 1.92
C PHE A 50 1.09 -4.42 1.57
N VAL A 51 0.26 -3.61 2.23
CA VAL A 51 -1.16 -3.49 1.88
C VAL A 51 -1.32 -2.89 0.48
N MET A 52 -0.54 -1.87 0.14
CA MET A 52 -0.56 -1.24 -1.18
C MET A 52 -0.26 -2.28 -2.27
N LEU A 53 0.75 -3.15 -2.10
CA LEU A 53 1.03 -4.23 -3.04
C LEU A 53 -0.16 -5.18 -3.22
N ALA A 54 -0.84 -5.54 -2.12
CA ALA A 54 -2.00 -6.44 -2.16
C ALA A 54 -3.21 -5.81 -2.87
N GLU A 55 -3.48 -4.53 -2.59
CA GLU A 55 -4.64 -3.79 -3.13
C GLU A 55 -4.45 -3.31 -4.57
N THR A 56 -3.20 -3.23 -5.05
CA THR A 56 -2.84 -2.88 -6.44
C THR A 56 -2.53 -4.10 -7.31
N SER A 57 -2.75 -5.31 -6.76
CA SER A 57 -2.61 -6.57 -7.49
C SER A 57 -1.20 -6.80 -8.05
N ARG A 58 -0.18 -6.29 -7.37
CA ARG A 58 1.23 -6.44 -7.77
C ARG A 58 1.87 -7.67 -7.14
N VAL A 59 2.95 -8.14 -7.76
CA VAL A 59 3.78 -9.24 -7.26
C VAL A 59 4.41 -8.76 -5.94
N PRO A 60 4.40 -9.57 -4.86
CA PRO A 60 4.23 -11.02 -4.83
C PRO A 60 2.79 -11.54 -4.61
N VAL A 61 1.80 -10.66 -4.44
CA VAL A 61 0.43 -11.06 -4.07
C VAL A 61 -0.37 -11.53 -5.28
N ASP A 62 -0.38 -10.75 -6.35
CA ASP A 62 -1.05 -11.11 -7.60
C ASP A 62 -0.22 -10.65 -8.81
N ASN A 63 -0.62 -11.05 -10.02
CA ASN A 63 -0.02 -10.60 -11.26
C ASN A 63 -1.14 -10.30 -12.26
N GLN A 64 -1.20 -9.05 -12.72
CA GLN A 64 -2.19 -8.54 -13.66
C GLN A 64 -2.02 -9.13 -15.07
N GLU A 65 -0.83 -9.62 -15.44
CA GLU A 65 -0.56 -10.08 -16.80
C GLU A 65 -0.83 -11.58 -17.03
N THR A 66 -1.02 -12.36 -15.96
CA THR A 66 -1.14 -13.82 -16.10
C THR A 66 -2.57 -14.27 -16.33
N HIS A 67 -2.96 -14.46 -17.59
CA HIS A 67 -4.22 -15.11 -18.01
C HIS A 67 -4.26 -16.63 -17.79
N LEU A 68 -3.79 -17.10 -16.63
CA LEU A 68 -3.82 -18.52 -16.27
C LEU A 68 -4.99 -18.77 -15.33
N GLU A 69 -5.94 -19.58 -15.77
CA GLU A 69 -7.28 -19.78 -15.16
C GLU A 69 -7.28 -20.02 -13.64
N LEU A 70 -6.20 -20.56 -13.08
CA LEU A 70 -6.09 -20.93 -11.66
C LEU A 70 -5.43 -19.87 -10.76
N THR A 71 -5.00 -18.73 -11.32
CA THR A 71 -4.31 -17.68 -10.54
C THR A 71 -4.92 -16.28 -10.69
N MET A 72 -6.03 -16.15 -11.42
CA MET A 72 -6.63 -14.88 -11.80
C MET A 72 -7.52 -14.31 -10.70
N ILE A 73 -6.98 -13.68 -9.66
CA ILE A 73 -7.83 -13.11 -8.60
C ILE A 73 -8.45 -11.80 -9.07
N HIS A 74 -7.62 -10.86 -9.52
CA HIS A 74 -8.11 -9.55 -9.96
C HIS A 74 -8.62 -9.55 -11.38
N GLU A 75 -7.92 -10.25 -12.28
CA GLU A 75 -8.29 -10.30 -13.68
C GLU A 75 -9.62 -11.05 -13.91
N ALA A 76 -9.89 -12.13 -13.14
CA ALA A 76 -11.17 -12.84 -13.26
C ALA A 76 -12.39 -11.97 -12.91
N MET A 77 -12.22 -10.89 -12.12
CA MET A 77 -13.30 -9.97 -11.81
C MET A 77 -13.70 -9.11 -13.02
N ILE A 78 -12.84 -9.02 -14.04
CA ILE A 78 -12.99 -8.07 -15.15
C ILE A 78 -13.25 -8.77 -16.49
N LEU A 79 -13.07 -10.11 -16.57
CA LEU A 79 -13.19 -10.90 -17.81
C LEU A 79 -14.50 -10.74 -18.60
N GLU A 80 -15.59 -10.37 -17.94
CA GLU A 80 -16.91 -10.19 -18.57
C GLU A 80 -17.07 -8.82 -19.24
N TYR A 81 -16.17 -7.87 -18.97
CA TYR A 81 -16.25 -6.50 -19.48
C TYR A 81 -15.43 -6.32 -20.76
N SER A 82 -15.89 -5.42 -21.65
CA SER A 82 -15.20 -5.11 -22.90
C SER A 82 -15.36 -3.64 -23.32
N GLY A 83 -14.40 -3.15 -24.11
CA GLY A 83 -14.45 -1.80 -24.68
C GLY A 83 -14.43 -0.70 -23.61
N LYS A 84 -15.44 0.17 -23.61
CA LYS A 84 -15.48 1.37 -22.75
C LYS A 84 -15.64 1.05 -21.27
N SER A 85 -16.37 -0.02 -20.91
CA SER A 85 -16.53 -0.40 -19.51
C SER A 85 -15.23 -0.92 -18.92
N LEU A 86 -14.50 -1.73 -19.68
CA LEU A 86 -13.15 -2.20 -19.32
C LEU A 86 -12.20 -1.02 -19.08
N ALA A 87 -12.15 -0.05 -20.00
CA ALA A 87 -11.30 1.12 -19.87
C ALA A 87 -11.58 1.93 -18.58
N MET A 88 -12.84 2.08 -18.20
CA MET A 88 -13.22 2.78 -16.95
C MET A 88 -12.75 2.03 -15.70
N ILE A 89 -12.83 0.69 -15.71
CA ILE A 89 -12.39 -0.14 -14.58
C ILE A 89 -10.87 -0.09 -14.44
N GLU A 90 -10.13 -0.23 -15.53
CA GLU A 90 -8.66 -0.13 -15.53
C GLU A 90 -8.19 1.25 -15.07
N LEU A 91 -8.83 2.33 -15.56
CA LEU A 91 -8.55 3.68 -15.09
C LEU A 91 -8.78 3.81 -13.58
N GLY A 92 -9.85 3.21 -13.05
CA GLY A 92 -10.08 3.15 -11.59
C GLY A 92 -8.93 2.44 -10.85
N GLY A 93 -8.40 1.36 -11.41
CA GLY A 93 -7.23 0.65 -10.88
C GLY A 93 -5.98 1.54 -10.83
N TYR A 94 -5.67 2.24 -11.93
CA TYR A 94 -4.54 3.18 -11.98
C TYR A 94 -4.70 4.35 -11.01
N ILE A 95 -5.90 4.92 -10.90
CA ILE A 95 -6.20 6.00 -9.95
C ILE A 95 -5.99 5.50 -8.51
N LYS A 96 -6.47 4.30 -8.18
CA LYS A 96 -6.27 3.70 -6.86
C LYS A 96 -4.78 3.51 -6.54
N GLN A 97 -4.00 3.01 -7.49
CA GLN A 97 -2.55 2.86 -7.34
C GLN A 97 -1.88 4.21 -7.08
N LEU A 98 -2.21 5.25 -7.86
CA LEU A 98 -1.68 6.60 -7.66
C LEU A 98 -2.04 7.16 -6.29
N VAL A 99 -3.29 7.01 -5.84
CA VAL A 99 -3.74 7.49 -4.53
C VAL A 99 -2.96 6.81 -3.40
N LEU A 100 -2.82 5.47 -3.43
CA LEU A 100 -2.11 4.74 -2.38
C LEU A 100 -0.61 5.10 -2.34
N ILE A 101 0.05 5.21 -3.49
CA ILE A 101 1.47 5.63 -3.56
C ILE A 101 1.62 7.07 -3.05
N SER A 102 0.71 7.97 -3.43
CA SER A 102 0.76 9.37 -3.00
C SER A 102 0.55 9.52 -1.49
N LEU A 103 -0.34 8.72 -0.88
CA LEU A 103 -0.52 8.66 0.56
C LEU A 103 0.74 8.15 1.24
N LEU A 104 1.32 7.07 0.73
CA LEU A 104 2.54 6.51 1.31
C LEU A 104 3.70 7.52 1.28
N ALA A 105 3.88 8.21 0.16
CA ALA A 105 4.95 9.19 -0.03
C ALA A 105 4.80 10.44 0.85
N ASN A 106 3.57 10.91 1.07
CA ASN A 106 3.33 12.16 1.81
C ASN A 106 3.15 11.95 3.33
N VAL A 107 2.60 10.80 3.75
CA VAL A 107 2.31 10.53 5.16
C VAL A 107 3.52 9.95 5.90
N PHE A 108 4.26 9.02 5.28
CA PHE A 108 5.33 8.29 5.98
C PHE A 108 6.72 8.82 5.67
N ILE A 109 6.90 9.56 4.57
CA ILE A 109 8.21 10.13 4.21
C ILE A 109 8.17 11.64 4.45
N PRO A 110 9.00 12.18 5.36
CA PRO A 110 9.06 13.61 5.62
C PRO A 110 9.52 14.42 4.40
N GLY A 111 9.12 15.69 4.33
CA GLY A 111 9.51 16.64 3.29
C GLY A 111 8.40 16.93 2.27
N GLY A 112 8.02 18.20 2.16
CA GLY A 112 7.05 18.69 1.20
C GLY A 112 7.70 19.28 -0.06
N GLY A 113 6.89 19.53 -1.09
CA GLY A 113 7.32 20.20 -2.32
C GLY A 113 7.18 19.30 -3.55
N TRP A 114 6.86 19.92 -4.68
CA TRP A 114 6.52 19.22 -5.93
C TRP A 114 7.65 18.32 -6.45
N TYR A 115 8.90 18.80 -6.39
CA TYR A 115 10.07 18.03 -6.82
C TYR A 115 10.32 16.81 -5.94
N LEU A 116 10.26 16.97 -4.62
CA LEU A 116 10.43 15.86 -3.67
C LEU A 116 9.30 14.84 -3.78
N TYR A 117 8.08 15.29 -4.04
CA TYR A 117 6.94 14.42 -4.29
C TYR A 117 7.20 13.50 -5.50
N ILE A 118 7.61 14.06 -6.65
CA ILE A 118 7.92 13.28 -7.86
C ILE A 118 9.05 12.29 -7.58
N LEU A 119 10.08 12.71 -6.84
CA LEU A 119 11.23 11.87 -6.50
C LEU A 119 10.80 10.69 -5.60
N LYS A 120 9.96 10.93 -4.59
CA LYS A 120 9.43 9.88 -3.71
C LYS A 120 8.56 8.89 -4.47
N VAL A 121 7.62 9.39 -5.29
CA VAL A 121 6.71 8.54 -6.09
C VAL A 121 7.50 7.69 -7.08
N SER A 122 8.46 8.29 -7.79
CA SER A 122 9.33 7.54 -8.71
C SER A 122 10.18 6.50 -7.99
N ALA A 123 10.72 6.81 -6.81
CA ALA A 123 11.46 5.83 -5.99
C ALA A 123 10.58 4.64 -5.58
N ILE A 124 9.35 4.89 -5.10
CA ILE A 124 8.41 3.82 -4.74
C ILE A 124 8.08 2.96 -5.95
N LEU A 125 7.83 3.58 -7.11
CA LEU A 125 7.55 2.86 -8.37
C LEU A 125 8.73 2.00 -8.83
N ILE A 126 9.96 2.50 -8.72
CA ILE A 126 11.17 1.73 -9.05
C ILE A 126 11.31 0.53 -8.10
N ILE A 127 11.08 0.72 -6.79
CA ILE A 127 11.12 -0.38 -5.81
C ILE A 127 10.06 -1.42 -6.14
N THR A 128 8.82 -1.01 -6.45
CA THR A 128 7.76 -1.96 -6.85
C THR A 128 8.13 -2.71 -8.13
N ALA A 129 8.69 -2.02 -9.13
CA ALA A 129 9.11 -2.65 -10.39
C ALA A 129 10.26 -3.66 -10.17
N LEU A 130 11.22 -3.33 -9.30
CA LEU A 130 12.29 -4.26 -8.94
C LEU A 130 11.76 -5.50 -8.21
N LEU A 131 10.75 -5.35 -7.35
CA LEU A 131 10.08 -6.48 -6.70
C LEU A 131 9.35 -7.36 -7.71
N GLU A 132 8.65 -6.76 -8.68
CA GLU A 132 7.96 -7.51 -9.74
C GLU A 132 8.92 -8.34 -10.60
N VAL A 133 10.12 -7.80 -10.91
CA VAL A 133 11.12 -8.51 -11.71
C VAL A 133 11.87 -9.58 -10.90
N SER A 134 12.02 -9.39 -9.58
CA SER A 134 12.85 -10.26 -8.74
C SER A 134 12.09 -11.37 -8.02
N MET A 135 10.78 -11.19 -7.76
CA MET A 135 9.98 -12.12 -6.97
C MET A 135 9.04 -12.95 -7.85
N ALA A 136 8.77 -14.18 -7.43
CA ALA A 136 7.72 -15.00 -8.01
C ALA A 136 6.38 -14.80 -7.27
N LYS A 137 5.29 -15.07 -7.96
CA LYS A 137 3.93 -15.03 -7.39
C LYS A 137 3.78 -16.02 -6.22
N MET A 138 3.20 -15.56 -5.11
CA MET A 138 2.89 -16.41 -3.96
C MET A 138 1.63 -17.24 -4.19
N ARG A 139 1.52 -18.36 -3.45
CA ARG A 139 0.28 -19.14 -3.40
C ARG A 139 -0.78 -18.37 -2.60
N LEU A 140 -2.06 -18.48 -3.00
CA LEU A 140 -3.19 -17.76 -2.42
C LEU A 140 -3.27 -17.88 -0.88
N PHE A 141 -3.02 -19.06 -0.32
CA PHE A 141 -3.03 -19.24 1.13
C PHE A 141 -1.91 -18.47 1.86
N ARG A 142 -0.77 -18.24 1.20
CA ARG A 142 0.34 -17.46 1.75
C ARG A 142 0.10 -15.94 1.64
N ALA A 143 -0.81 -15.50 0.78
CA ALA A 143 -1.22 -14.10 0.73
C ALA A 143 -1.91 -13.67 2.04
N VAL A 144 -2.57 -14.61 2.74
CA VAL A 144 -3.14 -14.36 4.07
C VAL A 144 -2.03 -14.09 5.08
N ASP A 145 -1.00 -14.95 5.13
CA ASP A 145 0.16 -14.76 6.03
C ASP A 145 0.87 -13.43 5.77
N PHE A 146 0.97 -13.03 4.50
CA PHE A 146 1.56 -11.75 4.10
C PHE A 146 0.76 -10.54 4.62
N LEU A 147 -0.57 -10.59 4.53
CA LEU A 147 -1.43 -9.52 5.07
C LEU A 147 -1.45 -9.51 6.60
N ILE A 148 -1.40 -10.67 7.25
CA ILE A 148 -1.24 -10.76 8.71
C ILE A 148 0.10 -10.15 9.12
N PHE A 149 1.18 -10.39 8.37
CA PHE A 149 2.47 -9.76 8.63
C PHE A 149 2.39 -8.22 8.52
N SER A 150 1.73 -7.70 7.49
CA SER A 150 1.46 -6.25 7.37
C SER A 150 0.67 -5.71 8.57
N PHE A 151 -0.36 -6.42 9.00
CA PHE A 151 -1.16 -6.06 10.17
C PHE A 151 -0.31 -6.00 11.44
N ILE A 152 0.52 -7.01 11.69
CA ILE A 152 1.41 -7.06 12.86
C ILE A 152 2.39 -5.87 12.83
N LEU A 153 2.94 -5.54 11.66
CA LEU A 153 3.88 -4.44 11.51
C LEU A 153 3.21 -3.08 11.79
N SER A 154 1.97 -2.92 11.31
CA SER A 154 1.15 -1.74 11.56
C SER A 154 0.76 -1.63 13.03
N PHE A 155 0.43 -2.74 13.68
CA PHE A 155 0.10 -2.78 15.11
C PHE A 155 1.34 -2.50 15.98
N ALA A 156 2.50 -3.04 15.62
CA ALA A 156 3.77 -2.74 16.26
C ALA A 156 4.12 -1.24 16.17
N ALA A 157 3.77 -0.59 15.05
CA ALA A 157 3.93 0.85 14.92
C ALA A 157 3.09 1.63 15.93
N VAL A 158 1.82 1.24 16.16
CA VAL A 158 0.97 1.86 17.20
C VAL A 158 1.60 1.72 18.57
N ILE A 159 2.08 0.52 18.91
CA ILE A 159 2.76 0.28 20.20
C ILE A 159 4.00 1.18 20.32
N ALA A 160 4.82 1.27 19.27
CA ALA A 160 6.01 2.12 19.27
C ALA A 160 5.66 3.59 19.48
N VAL A 161 4.60 4.10 18.82
CA VAL A 161 4.10 5.46 19.03
C VAL A 161 3.71 5.68 20.49
N VAL A 162 3.00 4.73 21.12
CA VAL A 162 2.59 4.81 22.52
C VAL A 162 3.80 4.79 23.47
N MET A 163 4.83 4.00 23.14
CA MET A 163 6.08 3.94 23.92
C MET A 163 7.02 5.12 23.67
N GLY A 164 6.72 5.99 22.70
CA GLY A 164 7.52 7.18 22.37
C GLY A 164 8.75 6.90 21.50
N VAL A 165 8.80 5.75 20.80
CA VAL A 165 9.89 5.31 19.90
C VAL A 165 9.46 5.39 18.43
#